data_AF-A0A850BA77-F1
#
_entry.id   AF-A0A850BA77-F1
#
_cell.length_a   1.000
_cell.length_b   1.000
_cell.length_c   1.000
_cell.angle_alpha   90.00
_cell.angle_beta   90.00
_cell.angle_gamma   90.00
#
_symmetry.space_group_name_H-M   'P 1'
#
loop_
_entity.id
_entity.type
_entity.pdbx_description
1 polymer ?
#
loop_
_entity_poly.entity_id
_entity_poly.type
_entity_poly.pdbx_seq_one_letter_code
_entity_poly.pdbx_strand_id
1 'polypeptide(L)'
;ILTLDEASSMVTMLDHPAARTIFDVKSATTEGRSLEQLIREHADIIAHVHANDANRRGPGFGDTDFAPILQTLRSIGYDGYVSVEVFDYSPDPETIARESLRYLKECAAR
;
A
#
# COMPACT_ATOMS: atom_id res chain seq x y z
N ILE A 1 -2.24 0.78 16.92
CA ILE A 1 -2.01 -0.19 15.84
C ILE A 1 -0.78 0.27 15.10
N LEU A 2 0.32 -0.46 15.22
CA LEU A 2 1.60 -0.16 14.60
C LEU A 2 1.97 -1.19 13.53
N THR A 3 1.37 -2.38 13.55
CA THR A 3 1.64 -3.48 12.61
C THR A 3 0.36 -4.06 12.01
N LEU A 4 0.51 -4.77 10.90
CA LEU A 4 -0.59 -5.52 10.29
C LEU A 4 -1.08 -6.67 11.19
N ASP A 5 -0.19 -7.30 11.96
CA ASP A 5 -0.58 -8.35 12.91
C ASP A 5 -1.49 -7.78 14.03
N GLU A 6 -1.22 -6.58 14.53
CA GLU A 6 -2.09 -5.88 15.48
C GLU A 6 -3.42 -5.48 14.83
N ALA A 7 -3.40 -5.03 13.57
CA ALA A 7 -4.61 -4.70 12.82
C ALA A 7 -5.50 -5.94 12.62
N SER A 8 -4.90 -7.08 12.27
CA SER A 8 -5.57 -8.38 12.14
C SER A 8 -6.21 -8.83 13.45
N SER A 9 -5.48 -8.67 14.56
CA SER A 9 -6.01 -8.95 15.90
C SER A 9 -7.25 -8.09 16.20
N MET A 10 -7.22 -6.80 15.85
CA MET A 10 -8.37 -5.91 16.02
C MET A 10 -9.55 -6.24 15.11
N VAL A 11 -9.31 -6.56 13.83
CA VAL A 11 -10.36 -7.00 12.90
C VAL A 11 -11.04 -8.27 13.42
N THR A 12 -10.25 -9.23 13.92
CA THR A 12 -10.76 -10.47 14.51
C THR A 12 -11.61 -10.20 15.75
N MET A 13 -11.17 -9.30 16.64
CA MET A 13 -11.94 -8.95 17.84
C MET A 13 -13.27 -8.26 17.53
N LEU A 14 -13.34 -7.49 16.44
CA LEU A 14 -14.57 -6.83 16.01
C LEU A 14 -15.59 -7.80 15.39
N ASP A 15 -15.13 -8.94 14.87
CA ASP A 15 -15.95 -10.02 14.29
C ASP A 15 -17.10 -9.52 13.38
N HIS A 16 -16.77 -8.60 12.48
CA HIS A 16 -17.76 -7.99 11.59
C HIS A 16 -17.23 -7.92 10.15
N PRO A 17 -18.02 -8.27 9.13
CA PRO A 17 -17.57 -8.30 7.73
C PRO A 17 -17.13 -6.93 7.20
N ALA A 18 -17.67 -5.84 7.77
CA ALA A 18 -17.27 -4.47 7.41
C ALA A 18 -16.00 -3.99 8.16
N ALA A 19 -15.50 -4.74 9.14
CA ALA A 19 -14.22 -4.45 9.78
C ALA A 19 -13.10 -5.09 8.95
N ARG A 20 -12.27 -4.24 8.36
CA ARG A 20 -11.16 -4.59 7.48
C ARG A 20 -10.01 -3.60 7.71
N THR A 21 -8.84 -3.90 7.16
CA THR A 21 -7.65 -3.05 7.29
C THR A 21 -7.31 -2.34 5.98
N ILE A 22 -6.49 -1.30 6.13
CA ILE A 22 -5.78 -0.64 5.04
C ILE A 22 -4.32 -1.07 5.08
N PHE A 23 -3.76 -1.43 3.92
CA PHE A 23 -2.32 -1.63 3.76
C PHE A 23 -1.67 -0.32 3.31
N ASP A 24 -0.80 0.22 4.16
CA ASP A 24 -0.08 1.47 3.93
C ASP A 24 1.40 1.18 3.72
N VAL A 25 1.92 1.45 2.52
CA VAL A 25 3.27 1.02 2.10
C VAL A 25 4.36 1.61 3.00
N LYS A 26 4.39 2.93 3.20
CA LYS A 26 5.37 3.65 4.02
C LYS A 26 5.31 3.25 5.49
N SER A 27 4.14 2.88 6.00
CA SER A 27 4.00 2.40 7.38
C SER A 27 4.49 0.96 7.49
N ALA A 28 4.09 0.10 6.55
CA ALA A 28 4.50 -1.30 6.49
C ALA A 28 6.01 -1.49 6.32
N THR A 29 6.75 -0.55 5.71
CA THR A 29 8.23 -0.63 5.65
C THR A 29 8.89 -0.65 7.03
N THR A 30 8.20 -0.19 8.08
CA THR A 30 8.74 -0.17 9.44
C THR A 30 8.60 -1.49 10.19
N GLU A 31 7.84 -2.46 9.65
CA GLU A 31 7.61 -3.76 10.29
C GLU A 31 8.78 -4.75 10.12
N GLY A 32 9.82 -4.39 9.37
CA GLY A 32 11.03 -5.21 9.17
C GLY A 32 10.82 -6.49 8.36
N ARG A 33 9.64 -6.64 7.75
CA ARG A 33 9.24 -7.75 6.87
C ARG A 33 9.11 -7.22 5.44
N SER A 34 9.20 -8.10 4.45
CA SER A 34 8.98 -7.68 3.07
C SER A 34 7.51 -7.30 2.88
N LEU A 35 7.25 -6.30 2.03
CA LEU A 35 5.90 -5.80 1.79
C LEU A 35 5.01 -6.89 1.17
N GLU A 36 5.58 -7.72 0.30
CA GLU A 36 4.89 -8.85 -0.33
C GLU A 36 4.51 -9.92 0.69
N GLN A 37 5.37 -10.17 1.68
CA GLN A 37 5.07 -11.10 2.77
C GLN A 37 3.88 -10.58 3.59
N LEU A 38 3.91 -9.29 3.99
CA LEU A 38 2.82 -8.67 4.75
C LEU A 38 1.49 -8.72 3.99
N ILE A 39 1.50 -8.41 2.69
CA ILE A 39 0.31 -8.48 1.83
C ILE A 39 -0.27 -9.90 1.79
N ARG A 40 0.57 -10.92 1.56
CA ARG A 40 0.09 -12.30 1.46
C ARG A 40 -0.51 -12.82 2.77
N GLU A 41 0.11 -12.48 3.89
CA GLU A 41 -0.34 -12.95 5.21
C GLU A 41 -1.63 -12.29 5.68
N HIS A 42 -1.96 -11.10 5.15
CA HIS A 42 -3.13 -10.31 5.56
C HIS A 42 -4.14 -10.13 4.41
N ALA A 43 -4.03 -10.94 3.36
CA ALA A 43 -4.79 -10.79 2.12
C ALA A 43 -6.32 -10.80 2.34
N ASP A 44 -6.79 -11.54 3.34
CA ASP A 44 -8.20 -11.71 3.68
C ASP A 44 -8.84 -10.48 4.35
N ILE A 45 -8.01 -9.62 4.97
CA ILE A 45 -8.48 -8.44 5.69
C ILE A 45 -8.14 -7.12 5.00
N ILE A 46 -7.24 -7.09 4.01
CA ILE A 46 -6.89 -5.87 3.27
C ILE A 46 -8.06 -5.47 2.38
N ALA A 47 -8.69 -4.34 2.69
CA ALA A 47 -9.78 -3.76 1.88
C ALA A 47 -9.37 -2.50 1.13
N HIS A 48 -8.26 -1.86 1.51
CA HIS A 48 -7.75 -0.68 0.82
C HIS A 48 -6.23 -0.64 0.85
N VAL A 49 -5.61 0.07 -0.10
CA VAL A 49 -4.17 0.23 -0.21
C VAL A 49 -3.82 1.70 -0.37
N HIS A 50 -2.94 2.21 0.48
CA HIS A 50 -2.24 3.47 0.27
C HIS A 50 -0.87 3.22 -0.36
N ALA A 51 -0.65 3.84 -1.51
CA ALA A 51 0.63 3.91 -2.19
C ALA A 51 1.31 5.24 -1.84
N ASN A 52 2.17 5.16 -0.83
CA ASN A 52 3.03 6.23 -0.37
C ASN A 52 4.47 5.68 -0.28
N ASP A 53 5.44 6.44 -0.77
CA ASP A 53 6.83 6.02 -0.74
C ASP A 53 7.41 6.21 0.68
N ALA A 54 8.39 5.39 1.06
CA ALA A 54 9.05 5.48 2.36
C ALA A 54 9.60 6.88 2.68
N ASN A 55 9.95 7.66 1.64
CA ASN A 55 10.41 9.04 1.76
C ASN A 55 9.28 10.07 1.98
N ARG A 56 8.04 9.63 2.21
CA ARG A 56 6.81 10.44 2.41
C ARG A 56 6.26 11.12 1.15
N ARG A 57 6.82 10.86 -0.02
CA ARG A 57 6.34 11.35 -1.32
C ARG A 57 5.49 10.27 -2.00
N GLY A 58 4.98 10.58 -3.19
CA GLY A 58 4.22 9.62 -3.97
C GLY A 58 5.13 8.56 -4.63
N PRO A 59 4.56 7.45 -5.13
CA PRO A 59 5.26 6.47 -5.94
C PRO A 59 6.04 7.13 -7.08
N GLY A 60 7.27 6.66 -7.34
CA GLY A 60 8.15 7.20 -8.38
C GLY A 60 8.98 8.42 -7.97
N PHE A 61 8.78 8.95 -6.76
CA PHE A 61 9.61 10.02 -6.19
C PHE A 61 10.61 9.53 -5.13
N GLY A 62 10.67 8.22 -4.87
CA GLY A 62 11.59 7.59 -3.94
C GLY A 62 12.07 6.23 -4.45
N ASP A 63 12.60 5.44 -3.51
CA ASP A 63 13.30 4.18 -3.81
C ASP A 63 12.43 2.94 -3.56
N THR A 64 11.16 3.13 -3.15
CA THR A 64 10.26 2.00 -2.92
C THR A 64 9.90 1.36 -4.27
N ASP A 65 10.22 0.08 -4.46
CA ASP A 65 9.83 -0.64 -5.67
C ASP A 65 8.37 -1.13 -5.59
N PHE A 66 7.49 -0.47 -6.34
CA PHE A 66 6.07 -0.82 -6.36
C PHE A 66 5.73 -1.99 -7.29
N ALA A 67 6.63 -2.43 -8.18
CA ALA A 67 6.35 -3.56 -9.06
C ALA A 67 6.01 -4.85 -8.30
N PRO A 68 6.83 -5.34 -7.35
CA PRO A 68 6.51 -6.56 -6.61
C PRO A 68 5.28 -6.39 -5.69
N ILE A 69 5.01 -5.18 -5.19
CA ILE A 69 3.81 -4.86 -4.41
C ILE A 69 2.55 -5.08 -5.26
N LEU A 70 2.50 -4.46 -6.44
CA LEU A 70 1.35 -4.55 -7.36
C LEU A 70 1.17 -5.97 -7.91
N GLN A 71 2.27 -6.67 -8.21
CA GLN A 71 2.21 -8.08 -8.62
C GLN A 71 1.67 -8.98 -7.51
N THR A 72 2.07 -8.73 -6.25
CA THR A 72 1.57 -9.48 -5.11
C THR A 72 0.07 -9.23 -4.89
N LEU A 73 -0.37 -7.96 -4.91
CA LEU A 73 -1.79 -7.59 -4.83
C LEU A 73 -2.61 -8.30 -5.92
N ARG A 74 -2.11 -8.32 -7.18
CA ARG A 74 -2.76 -9.05 -8.28
C ARG A 74 -2.80 -10.56 -8.01
N SER A 75 -1.72 -11.13 -7.49
CA SER A 75 -1.63 -12.59 -7.24
C SER A 75 -2.60 -13.07 -6.15
N ILE A 76 -2.95 -12.21 -5.19
CA ILE A 76 -3.95 -12.50 -4.15
C ILE A 76 -5.38 -12.14 -4.58
N GLY A 77 -5.56 -11.66 -5.81
CA GLY A 77 -6.88 -11.29 -6.34
C GLY A 77 -7.44 -9.97 -5.81
N TYR A 78 -6.60 -9.06 -5.31
CA TYR A 78 -7.05 -7.74 -4.89
C TYR A 78 -7.54 -6.93 -6.09
N ASP A 79 -8.79 -6.49 -6.04
CA ASP A 79 -9.49 -5.74 -7.10
C ASP A 79 -9.87 -4.31 -6.68
N GLY A 80 -9.47 -3.90 -5.47
CA GLY A 80 -9.72 -2.57 -4.91
C GLY A 80 -8.80 -1.48 -5.45
N TYR A 81 -8.94 -0.28 -4.90
CA TYR A 81 -8.14 0.88 -5.27
C TYR A 81 -6.75 0.86 -4.64
N VAL A 82 -5.76 1.30 -5.41
CA VAL A 82 -4.43 1.70 -4.91
C VAL A 82 -4.40 3.24 -4.93
N SER A 83 -4.54 3.85 -3.77
CA SER A 83 -4.69 5.30 -3.62
C SER A 83 -3.33 5.95 -3.37
N VAL A 84 -2.97 6.97 -4.16
CA VAL A 84 -1.76 7.76 -3.91
C VAL A 84 -2.00 8.67 -2.72
N GLU A 85 -1.20 8.49 -1.67
CA GLU A 85 -1.19 9.36 -0.49
C GLU A 85 0.20 9.97 -0.34
N VAL A 86 0.28 11.26 -0.01
CA VAL A 86 1.55 11.97 0.16
C VAL A 86 1.53 12.84 1.40
N PHE A 87 2.71 13.04 2.01
CA PHE A 87 2.89 13.95 3.15
C PHE A 87 3.89 15.07 2.86
N ASP A 88 4.45 15.09 1.66
CA ASP A 88 5.16 16.23 1.06
C ASP A 88 4.44 16.59 -0.24
N TYR A 89 3.96 17.83 -0.31
CA TYR A 89 3.14 18.34 -1.40
C TYR A 89 3.96 19.05 -2.48
N SER A 90 5.29 18.98 -2.40
CA SER A 90 6.20 19.54 -3.40
C SER A 90 6.43 18.55 -4.56
N PRO A 91 6.48 19.01 -5.83
CA PRO A 91 6.42 20.41 -6.25
C PRO A 91 5.00 21.00 -6.29
N ASP A 92 4.00 20.20 -6.68
CA ASP A 92 2.58 20.57 -6.69
C ASP A 92 1.70 19.32 -6.82
N PRO A 93 0.40 19.39 -6.45
CA PRO A 93 -0.49 18.23 -6.47
C PRO A 93 -0.70 17.59 -7.85
N GLU A 94 -0.69 18.38 -8.93
CA GLU A 94 -0.94 17.86 -10.28
C GLU A 94 0.26 17.05 -10.77
N THR A 95 1.48 17.56 -10.57
CA THR A 95 2.71 16.86 -10.89
C THR A 95 2.83 15.57 -10.07
N ILE A 96 2.55 15.63 -8.77
CA ILE A 96 2.57 14.44 -7.90
C ILE A 96 1.60 13.37 -8.44
N ALA A 97 0.34 13.74 -8.66
CA ALA A 97 -0.67 12.79 -9.12
C ALA A 97 -0.32 12.18 -10.49
N ARG A 98 0.16 13.02 -11.44
CA ARG A 98 0.51 12.59 -12.79
C ARG A 98 1.69 11.63 -12.80
N GLU A 99 2.79 11.98 -12.13
CA GLU A 99 4.01 11.17 -12.13
C GLU A 99 3.83 9.87 -11.34
N SER A 100 3.15 9.91 -10.19
CA SER A 100 2.84 8.70 -9.44
C SER A 100 1.92 7.75 -10.20
N LEU A 101 0.90 8.27 -10.88
CA LEU A 101 0.05 7.44 -11.74
C LEU A 101 0.83 6.82 -12.91
N ARG A 102 1.70 7.62 -13.56
CA ARG A 102 2.57 7.12 -14.65
C ARG A 102 3.45 5.98 -14.14
N TYR A 103 4.16 6.20 -13.04
CA TYR A 103 5.05 5.22 -12.43
C TYR A 103 4.30 3.92 -12.03
N LEU A 104 3.15 4.03 -11.36
CA LEU A 104 2.36 2.86 -10.97
C LEU A 104 1.87 2.07 -12.19
N LYS A 105 1.49 2.74 -13.28
CA LYS A 105 1.11 2.07 -14.53
C LYS A 105 2.29 1.33 -15.18
N GLU A 106 3.48 1.94 -15.17
CA GLU A 106 4.71 1.29 -15.66
C GLU A 106 5.05 0.06 -14.82
N CYS A 107 4.94 0.13 -13.49
CA CYS A 107 5.13 -1.01 -12.60
C CYS A 107 4.09 -2.10 -12.84
N ALA A 108 2.82 -1.76 -13.03
CA ALA A 108 1.74 -2.73 -13.26
C ALA A 108 1.83 -3.46 -14.61
N ALA A 109 2.59 -2.92 -15.56
CA ALA A 109 2.82 -3.49 -16.89
C ALA A 109 4.02 -4.45 -16.94
N ARG A 110 4.84 -4.51 -15.88
CA ARG A 110 5.97 -5.45 -15.73
C ARG A 110 5.49 -6.80 -15.19
#